data_AF-A0A3S4GIJ9-F1
#
_entry.id   AF-A0A3S4GIJ9-F1
#
_cell.length_a   1.000
_cell.length_b   1.000
_cell.length_c   1.000
_cell.angle_alpha   90.00
_cell.angle_beta   90.00
_cell.angle_gamma   90.00
#
_symmetry.space_group_name_H-M   'P 1'
#
loop_
_entity.id
_entity.type
_entity.pdbx_description
1 polymer ?
#
loop_
_entity_poly.entity_id
_entity_poly.type
_entity_poly.pdbx_seq_one_letter_code
_entity_poly.pdbx_strand_id
1 'polypeptide(L)'
;MKQVGVVLSGCGVYDGTEIHEAVLTLLALDRAGAQAVCFAPDKPQLHVINHLSGDETGEQRNVLTESARIARGQVQPLPPRAPSSWMR
;
A
#
# COMPACT_ATOMS: atom_id res chain seq x y z
N MET A 1 19.63 -1.63 -10.91
CA MET A 1 18.16 -1.51 -10.99
C MET A 1 17.75 -0.35 -10.08
N LYS A 2 16.94 0.60 -10.55
CA LYS A 2 16.47 1.69 -9.67
C LYS A 2 15.44 1.13 -8.69
N GLN A 3 15.48 1.56 -7.44
CA GLN A 3 14.47 1.20 -6.42
C GLN A 3 13.50 2.36 -6.27
N VAL A 4 12.20 2.04 -6.22
CA VAL A 4 11.13 3.03 -6.03
C VAL A 4 10.29 2.60 -4.84
N GLY A 5 10.25 3.44 -3.82
CA GLY A 5 9.38 3.25 -2.66
C GLY A 5 7.93 3.56 -3.03
N VAL A 6 7.02 2.63 -2.77
CA VAL A 6 5.58 2.82 -2.97
C VAL A 6 4.90 2.72 -1.61
N VAL A 7 4.22 3.78 -1.19
CA VAL A 7 3.51 3.81 0.11
C VAL A 7 2.03 3.53 -0.12
N LEU A 8 1.53 2.49 0.55
CA LEU A 8 0.16 2.03 0.56
C LEU A 8 -0.53 2.40 1.89
N SER A 9 -1.86 2.46 1.87
CA SER A 9 -2.72 2.85 2.99
C SER A 9 -3.81 1.84 3.33
N GLY A 10 -3.77 0.63 2.77
CA GLY A 10 -4.81 -0.40 2.88
C GLY A 10 -5.17 -0.97 1.51
N CYS A 11 -6.35 -1.56 1.34
CA CYS A 11 -6.76 -2.24 0.10
C CYS A 11 -8.24 -1.96 -0.26
N GLY A 12 -8.52 -0.74 -0.74
CA GLY A 12 -9.86 -0.27 -1.08
C GLY A 12 -9.90 1.24 -1.16
N VAL A 13 -10.63 1.82 -2.12
CA VAL A 13 -10.64 3.27 -2.37
C VAL A 13 -11.22 4.08 -1.20
N TYR A 14 -12.17 3.52 -0.46
CA TYR A 14 -12.83 4.26 0.63
C TYR A 14 -12.08 4.16 1.96
N ASP A 15 -11.26 3.14 2.17
CA ASP A 15 -10.63 2.86 3.47
C ASP A 15 -9.14 2.49 3.39
N GLY A 16 -8.52 2.66 2.22
CA GLY A 16 -7.12 2.36 2.01
C GLY A 16 -6.58 2.88 0.67
N THR A 17 -5.81 2.05 -0.02
CA THR A 17 -5.22 2.38 -1.33
C THR A 17 -6.23 2.09 -2.43
N GLU A 18 -6.37 3.01 -3.40
CA GLU A 18 -7.09 2.72 -4.64
C GLU A 18 -6.36 1.59 -5.39
N ILE A 19 -7.08 0.49 -5.66
CA ILE A 19 -6.47 -0.76 -6.09
C ILE A 19 -5.96 -0.66 -7.52
N HIS A 20 -6.69 0.02 -8.42
CA HIS A 20 -6.28 0.13 -9.81
C HIS A 20 -5.05 1.01 -9.97
N GLU A 21 -4.97 2.15 -9.30
CA GLU A 21 -3.83 3.06 -9.25
C GLU A 21 -2.60 2.34 -8.73
N ALA A 22 -2.74 1.57 -7.65
CA ALA A 22 -1.64 0.78 -7.11
C ALA A 22 -1.14 -0.26 -8.13
N VAL A 23 -2.05 -1.04 -8.73
CA VAL A 23 -1.68 -2.07 -9.72
C VAL A 23 -1.04 -1.44 -10.96
N LEU A 24 -1.59 -0.34 -11.48
CA LEU A 24 -1.05 0.37 -12.65
C LEU A 24 0.32 0.99 -12.34
N THR A 25 0.51 1.54 -11.14
CA THR A 25 1.80 2.06 -10.68
C THR A 25 2.84 0.94 -10.64
N LEU A 26 2.52 -0.18 -10.00
CA LEU A 26 3.44 -1.33 -9.91
C LEU A 26 3.77 -1.89 -11.30
N LEU A 27 2.78 -2.01 -12.20
CA LEU A 27 2.99 -2.43 -13.58
C LEU A 27 3.88 -1.46 -14.36
N ALA A 28 3.71 -0.15 -14.19
CA ALA A 28 4.51 0.86 -14.87
C ALA A 28 5.97 0.81 -14.41
N LEU A 29 6.21 0.64 -13.10
CA LEU A 29 7.56 0.49 -12.54
C LEU A 29 8.25 -0.78 -13.06
N ASP A 30 7.54 -1.90 -13.08
CA ASP A 30 8.06 -3.17 -13.61
C ASP A 30 8.43 -3.05 -15.11
N ARG A 31 7.54 -2.47 -15.93
CA ARG A 31 7.80 -2.21 -17.36
C ARG A 31 8.97 -1.26 -17.59
N ALA A 32 9.24 -0.35 -16.66
CA ALA A 32 10.39 0.55 -16.72
C ALA A 32 11.70 -0.10 -16.20
N GLY A 33 11.67 -1.38 -15.79
CA GLY A 33 12.82 -2.07 -15.22
C GLY A 33 13.22 -1.56 -13.83
N ALA A 34 12.28 -0.95 -13.10
CA ALA A 34 12.48 -0.49 -11.73
C ALA A 34 11.93 -1.52 -10.72
N GLN A 35 12.59 -1.64 -9.57
CA GLN A 35 12.10 -2.45 -8.46
C GLN A 35 11.16 -1.61 -7.58
N ALA A 36 9.89 -1.97 -7.54
CA ALA A 36 8.98 -1.44 -6.53
C ALA A 36 9.28 -2.06 -5.16
N VAL A 37 9.31 -1.23 -4.13
CA VAL A 37 9.44 -1.66 -2.73
C VAL A 37 8.26 -1.07 -1.97
N CYS A 38 7.30 -1.91 -1.62
CA CYS A 38 6.06 -1.46 -0.98
C CYS A 38 6.23 -1.27 0.52
N PHE A 39 5.65 -0.20 1.04
CA PHE A 39 5.56 0.09 2.46
C PHE A 39 4.12 0.44 2.84
N ALA A 40 3.75 0.17 4.08
CA ALA A 40 2.50 0.65 4.65
C ALA A 40 2.66 0.88 6.17
N PRO A 41 1.96 1.87 6.76
CA PRO A 41 1.92 2.04 8.20
C PRO A 41 1.38 0.78 8.91
N ASP A 42 2.07 0.31 9.94
CA ASP A 42 1.55 -0.76 10.80
C ASP A 42 0.68 -0.17 11.91
N LYS A 43 -0.59 0.07 11.58
CA LYS A 43 -1.59 0.65 12.48
C LYS A 43 -3.02 0.28 12.05
N PRO A 44 -4.03 0.45 12.92
CA PRO A 44 -5.43 0.33 12.52
C PRO A 44 -5.81 1.31 11.40
N GLN A 45 -6.71 0.89 10.50
CA GLN A 45 -7.44 1.79 9.62
C GLN A 45 -8.36 2.72 10.44
N LEU A 46 -8.67 3.90 9.91
CA LEU A 46 -9.59 4.84 10.56
C LEU A 46 -11.02 4.27 10.62
N HIS A 47 -11.45 3.70 9.49
CA HIS A 47 -12.76 3.07 9.31
C HIS A 47 -12.61 1.88 8.36
N VAL A 48 -13.62 1.02 8.30
CA VAL A 48 -13.71 -0.11 7.35
C VAL A 48 -15.03 0.02 6.62
N ILE A 49 -14.98 0.08 5.30
CA ILE A 49 -16.14 0.41 4.47
C ILE A 49 -16.56 -0.80 3.65
N ASN A 50 -17.85 -1.11 3.69
CA ASN A 50 -18.44 -2.00 2.72
C ASN A 50 -18.50 -1.28 1.38
N HIS A 51 -17.63 -1.66 0.45
CA HIS A 51 -17.57 -0.99 -0.86
C HIS A 51 -18.81 -1.23 -1.75
N LEU A 52 -19.70 -2.16 -1.40
CA LEU A 52 -20.98 -2.36 -2.08
C LEU A 52 -22.03 -1.34 -1.63
N SER A 53 -22.14 -1.09 -0.33
CA SER A 53 -23.17 -0.17 0.21
C SER A 53 -22.66 1.25 0.46
N GLY A 54 -21.36 1.41 0.70
CA GLY A 54 -20.73 2.67 1.10
C GLY A 54 -20.70 2.90 2.62
N ASP A 55 -21.26 1.99 3.42
CA ASP A 55 -21.39 2.17 4.87
C ASP A 55 -20.18 1.60 5.64
N GLU A 56 -19.94 2.16 6.83
CA GLU A 56 -19.01 1.61 7.80
C GLU A 56 -19.51 0.27 8.38
N THR A 57 -18.61 -0.72 8.49
CA THR A 57 -18.97 -2.05 8.99
C THR A 57 -18.75 -2.23 10.50
N GLY A 58 -18.09 -1.27 11.15
CA GLY A 58 -17.67 -1.37 12.56
C GLY A 58 -16.54 -2.39 12.83
N GLU A 59 -16.06 -3.08 11.79
CA GLU A 59 -14.90 -3.96 11.87
C GLU A 59 -13.60 -3.16 12.07
N GLN A 60 -12.56 -3.84 12.54
CA GLN A 60 -11.21 -3.28 12.59
C GLN A 60 -10.28 -4.06 11.66
N ARG A 61 -9.47 -3.31 10.90
CA ARG A 61 -8.43 -3.84 10.02
C ARG A 61 -7.14 -3.07 10.22
N ASN A 62 -6.02 -3.72 9.91
CA ASN A 62 -4.69 -3.11 9.97
C ASN A 62 -4.23 -2.70 8.55
N VAL A 63 -3.73 -1.48 8.43
CA VAL A 63 -3.29 -0.87 7.17
C VAL A 63 -2.20 -1.71 6.48
N LEU A 64 -1.19 -2.18 7.21
CA LEU A 64 -0.11 -3.02 6.66
C LEU A 64 -0.65 -4.38 6.20
N THR A 65 -1.47 -5.03 7.02
CA THR A 65 -2.06 -6.33 6.71
C THR A 65 -2.92 -6.28 5.44
N GLU A 66 -3.77 -5.26 5.30
CA GLU A 66 -4.61 -5.12 4.12
C GLU A 66 -3.79 -4.71 2.88
N SER A 67 -2.79 -3.84 3.03
CA SER A 67 -1.85 -3.48 1.95
C SER A 67 -1.09 -4.69 1.39
N ALA A 68 -0.85 -5.72 2.21
CA ALA A 68 -0.20 -6.95 1.77
C ALA A 68 -0.99 -7.71 0.70
N ARG A 69 -2.31 -7.48 0.58
CA ARG A 69 -3.15 -8.04 -0.50
C ARG A 69 -2.70 -7.51 -1.86
N ILE A 70 -2.52 -6.19 -1.98
CA ILE A 70 -2.03 -5.52 -3.19
C ILE A 70 -0.60 -5.99 -3.50
N ALA A 71 0.28 -5.95 -2.50
CA ALA A 71 1.69 -6.28 -2.66
C ALA A 71 2.00 -7.79 -2.74
N ARG A 72 0.97 -8.66 -2.71
CA ARG A 72 1.12 -10.13 -2.68
C ARG A 72 2.08 -10.61 -1.58
N GLY A 73 1.99 -10.00 -0.40
CA GLY A 73 2.84 -10.25 0.76
C GLY A 73 4.18 -9.47 0.78
N GLN A 74 4.56 -8.79 -0.30
CA GLN A 74 5.82 -8.05 -0.40
C GLN A 74 5.70 -6.59 0.05
N VAL A 75 5.28 -6.38 1.31
CA VAL A 75 5.15 -5.05 1.92
C VAL A 75 5.86 -5.02 3.26
N GLN A 76 6.51 -3.89 3.58
CA GLN A 76 7.22 -3.67 4.85
C GLN A 76 6.53 -2.58 5.68
N PRO A 77 6.69 -2.57 7.02
CA PRO A 77 6.29 -1.43 7.83
C PRO A 77 6.94 -0.14 7.34
N LEU A 78 6.17 0.96 7.26
CA LEU A 78 6.67 2.26 6.83
C LEU A 78 7.72 2.80 7.83
N PRO A 79 8.98 3.04 7.41
CA PRO A 79 9.99 3.60 8.30
C PRO A 79 9.76 5.10 8.56
N PRO A 80 10.32 5.66 9.65
CA PRO A 80 10.19 7.08 9.99
C PRO A 80 10.90 8.03 9.01
N ARG A 81 11.81 7.49 8.20
CA ARG A 81 12.53 8.20 7.13
C ARG A 81 12.96 7.22 6.06
N ALA A 82 13.18 7.70 4.84
CA ALA A 82 13.70 6.87 3.76
C ALA A 82 15.08 6.28 4.13
N PRO A 83 15.44 5.07 3.65
CA PRO A 83 16.76 4.50 3.84
C PRO A 83 17.85 5.44 3.34
N SER A 84 18.91 5.65 4.13
CA SER A 84 20.05 6.48 3.73
C SER A 84 20.73 5.97 2.45
N SER A 85 20.63 4.66 2.18
CA SER A 85 21.10 4.04 0.94
C SER A 85 20.38 4.53 -0.32
N TRP A 86 19.19 5.13 -0.19
CA TRP A 86 18.36 5.60 -1.31
C TRP A 86 18.53 7.09 -1.62
N MET A 87 19.25 7.84 -0.79
CA MET A 87 19.42 9.30 -0.93
C MET A 87 20.59 9.70 -1.84
N ARG A 88 20.90 8.89 -2.86
CA ARG A 88 22.01 9.11 -3.79
C ARG A 88 21.55 9.19 -5.24
#